data_AF-A0A930N654-F1
#
_entry.id   AF-A0A930N654-F1
#
_cell.length_a   1.000
_cell.length_b   1.000
_cell.length_c   1.000
_cell.angle_alpha   90.00
_cell.angle_beta   90.00
_cell.angle_gamma   90.00
#
_symmetry.space_group_name_H-M   'P 1'
#
loop_
_entity.id
_entity.type
_entity.pdbx_description
1 polymer ?
#
loop_
_entity_poly.entity_id
_entity_poly.type
_entity_poly.pdbx_seq_one_letter_code
_entity_poly.pdbx_strand_id
1 'polypeptide(L)'
;DSLSVNVDPVGQISMRIIEREEPKTIKFESDNSPLSFNFWIQILPVSESSSKMKLTIDADIPFFAKGMVSKPLQEGIEKIADALAMIPFE
;
A
#
# COMPACT_ATOMS: atom_id res chain seq x y z
N ASP A 1 -0.03 -13.36 -6.16
CA ASP A 1 0.95 -12.82 -5.19
C ASP A 1 1.62 -11.51 -5.61
N SER A 2 1.32 -10.97 -6.79
CA SER A 2 1.78 -9.64 -7.21
C SER A 2 0.61 -8.74 -7.63
N LEU A 3 0.80 -7.43 -7.49
CA LEU A 3 -0.15 -6.37 -7.86
C LEU A 3 0.61 -5.30 -8.65
N SER A 4 0.05 -4.86 -9.78
CA SER A 4 0.61 -3.78 -10.58
C SER A 4 -0.42 -2.67 -10.79
N VAL A 5 -0.03 -1.43 -10.52
CA VAL A 5 -0.86 -0.22 -10.66
C VAL A 5 -0.04 0.85 -11.38
N ASN A 6 -0.61 1.50 -12.38
CA ASN A 6 0.02 2.67 -12.99
C ASN A 6 -0.40 3.92 -12.23
N VAL A 7 0.57 4.70 -11.73
CA VAL A 7 0.33 5.93 -10.96
C VAL A 7 0.99 7.08 -11.70
N ASP A 8 0.22 7.99 -12.30
CA ASP A 8 0.81 9.16 -12.97
C ASP A 8 1.21 10.23 -11.95
N PRO A 9 2.38 10.89 -12.09
CA PRO A 9 3.45 10.70 -13.08
C PRO A 9 4.54 9.68 -12.65
N VAL A 10 4.31 8.91 -11.59
CA VAL A 10 5.26 7.96 -10.99
C VAL A 10 5.60 6.78 -11.91
N GLY A 11 4.65 6.36 -12.76
CA GLY A 11 4.78 5.23 -13.67
C GLY A 11 4.20 3.93 -13.11
N GLN A 12 4.58 2.80 -13.71
CA GLN A 12 4.08 1.49 -13.32
C GLN A 12 4.73 1.06 -12.00
N ILE A 13 3.90 0.92 -10.97
CA ILE A 13 4.26 0.36 -9.68
C ILE A 13 3.80 -1.08 -9.65
N SER A 14 4.75 -2.01 -9.50
CA SER A 14 4.49 -3.43 -9.27
C SER A 14 4.99 -3.83 -7.89
N MET A 15 4.24 -4.70 -7.22
CA MET A 15 4.51 -5.13 -5.86
C MET A 15 4.32 -6.64 -5.75
N ARG A 16 5.05 -7.29 -4.84
CA ARG A 16 4.85 -8.70 -4.49
C ARG A 16 4.72 -8.87 -2.98
N ILE A 17 3.89 -9.84 -2.56
CA ILE A 17 3.74 -10.18 -1.14
C ILE A 17 5.03 -10.86 -0.66
N ILE A 18 5.58 -10.39 0.46
CA ILE A 18 6.76 -10.98 1.12
C ILE A 18 6.45 -11.51 2.51
N GLU A 19 5.36 -11.06 3.12
CA GLU A 19 4.93 -11.50 4.45
C GLU A 19 3.41 -11.46 4.54
N ARG A 20 2.83 -12.50 5.16
CA ARG A 20 1.40 -12.57 5.46
C ARG A 20 1.23 -13.23 6.83
N GLU A 21 0.73 -12.47 7.78
CA GLU A 21 0.32 -12.95 9.10
C GLU A 21 -1.16 -12.62 9.29
N GLU A 22 -2.02 -13.63 9.26
CA GLU A 22 -3.46 -13.43 9.46
C GLU A 22 -3.81 -13.34 10.95
N PRO A 23 -4.70 -12.44 11.37
CA PRO A 23 -5.38 -11.39 10.60
C PRO A 23 -4.63 -10.05 10.62
N LYS A 24 -3.34 -10.05 10.98
CA LYS A 24 -2.64 -8.84 11.43
C LYS A 24 -2.02 -8.00 10.32
N THR A 25 -1.27 -8.59 9.40
CA THR A 25 -0.43 -7.81 8.48
C THR A 25 -0.18 -8.55 7.17
N ILE A 26 -0.22 -7.78 6.09
CA ILE A 26 0.29 -8.18 4.77
C ILE A 26 1.37 -7.17 4.38
N LYS A 27 2.58 -7.66 4.11
CA LYS A 27 3.70 -6.85 3.66
C LYS A 27 4.00 -7.13 2.20
N PHE A 28 4.19 -6.06 1.46
CA PHE A 28 4.57 -6.04 0.07
C PHE A 28 5.93 -5.37 -0.08
N GLU A 29 6.70 -5.81 -1.06
CA GLU A 29 7.84 -5.08 -1.57
C GLU A 29 7.60 -4.68 -3.02
N SER A 30 8.18 -3.56 -3.43
CA SER A 30 8.26 -3.17 -4.83
C SER A 30 9.00 -4.23 -5.64
N ASP A 31 8.42 -4.64 -6.75
CA ASP A 31 9.02 -5.50 -7.76
C ASP A 31 8.96 -4.77 -9.09
N ASN A 32 10.01 -4.82 -9.92
CA ASN A 32 10.04 -4.18 -11.25
C ASN A 32 9.48 -2.73 -11.31
N SER A 33 9.74 -1.92 -10.28
CA SER A 33 9.17 -0.57 -10.11
C SER A 33 10.24 0.52 -10.21
N PRO A 34 9.89 1.75 -10.66
CA PRO A 34 10.82 2.87 -10.73
C PRO A 34 11.24 3.39 -9.34
N LEU A 35 10.53 2.98 -8.28
CA LEU A 35 10.81 3.31 -6.88
C LEU A 35 10.93 2.02 -6.08
N SER A 36 11.94 1.97 -5.21
CA SER A 36 12.08 0.92 -4.21
C SER A 36 11.28 1.30 -2.96
N PHE A 37 10.34 0.44 -2.56
CA PHE A 37 9.53 0.68 -1.38
C PHE A 37 8.99 -0.60 -0.77
N ASN A 38 8.59 -0.51 0.50
CA ASN A 38 7.77 -1.49 1.19
C ASN A 38 6.38 -0.91 1.44
N PHE A 39 5.37 -1.77 1.39
CA PHE A 39 3.99 -1.38 1.69
C PHE A 39 3.37 -2.37 2.67
N TRP A 40 2.68 -1.87 3.70
CA TRP A 40 2.02 -2.68 4.71
C TRP A 40 0.54 -2.36 4.74
N ILE A 41 -0.26 -3.43 4.77
CA ILE A 41 -1.65 -3.40 5.19
C ILE A 41 -1.70 -4.04 6.57
N GLN A 42 -1.98 -3.25 7.59
CA GLN A 42 -2.06 -3.72 8.97
C GLN A 42 -3.49 -3.62 9.47
N ILE A 43 -3.97 -4.68 10.10
CA ILE A 43 -5.33 -4.78 10.62
C ILE A 43 -5.25 -5.15 12.09
N LEU A 44 -5.97 -4.41 12.92
CA LEU A 44 -6.10 -4.66 14.34
C LEU A 44 -7.58 -4.88 14.66
N PRO A 45 -8.00 -6.12 14.95
CA PRO A 45 -9.34 -6.40 15.44
C PRO A 45 -9.58 -5.65 16.75
N VAL A 46 -10.73 -4.98 16.87
CA VAL A 46 -11.13 -4.25 18.08
C VAL A 46 -12.34 -4.90 18.74
N SER A 47 -13.28 -5.40 17.92
CA SER A 47 -14.44 -6.19 18.35
C SER A 47 -14.77 -7.26 17.30
N GLU A 48 -15.79 -8.08 17.57
CA GLU A 48 -16.28 -9.09 16.62
C GLU A 48 -16.75 -8.48 15.28
N SER A 49 -17.15 -7.20 15.27
CA SER A 49 -17.70 -6.50 14.11
C SER A 49 -16.87 -5.29 13.66
N SER A 50 -15.71 -5.04 14.27
CA SER A 50 -14.90 -3.87 13.91
C SER A 50 -13.40 -4.13 13.99
N SER A 51 -12.69 -3.59 13.01
CA SER A 51 -11.23 -3.59 12.94
C SER A 51 -10.71 -2.19 12.61
N LYS A 52 -9.54 -1.86 13.14
CA LYS A 52 -8.77 -0.68 12.70
C LYS A 52 -7.81 -1.12 11.61
N MET A 53 -7.70 -0.32 10.56
CA MET A 53 -6.73 -0.54 9.50
C MET A 53 -5.69 0.57 9.50
N LYS A 54 -4.44 0.21 9.25
CA LYS A 54 -3.34 1.14 9.01
C LYS A 54 -2.62 0.72 7.74
N LEU A 55 -2.54 1.65 6.79
CA LEU A 55 -1.72 1.51 5.61
C LEU A 55 -0.40 2.27 5.82
N THR A 56 0.72 1.69 5.41
CA THR A 56 2.04 2.33 5.54
C THR A 56 2.82 2.09 4.27
N ILE A 57 3.43 3.15 3.73
CA ILE A 57 4.42 3.06 2.65
C ILE A 57 5.76 3.55 3.19
N ASP A 58 6.82 2.82 2.91
CA ASP A 58 8.19 3.22 3.19
C ASP A 58 8.96 3.16 1.87
N ALA A 59 9.15 4.33 1.26
CA ALA A 59 9.74 4.47 -0.06
C ALA A 59 11.06 5.23 0.04
N ASP A 60 12.10 4.70 -0.61
CA ASP A 60 13.38 5.37 -0.76
C ASP A 60 13.29 6.38 -1.91
N ILE A 61 12.84 7.59 -1.58
CA ILE A 61 12.63 8.67 -2.55
C ILE A 61 13.78 9.66 -2.44
N PRO A 62 14.52 9.93 -3.54
CA PRO A 62 15.51 10.99 -3.58
C PRO A 62 14.90 12.34 -3.19
N PHE A 63 15.62 13.12 -2.37
CA PHE A 63 15.10 14.37 -1.80
C PHE A 63 14.50 15.34 -2.83
N PHE A 64 15.11 15.44 -4.02
CA PHE A 64 14.62 16.28 -5.11
C PHE A 64 13.28 15.82 -5.70
N ALA A 65 12.99 14.52 -5.66
CA ALA A 65 11.77 13.93 -6.21
C ALA A 65 10.62 13.90 -5.20
N LYS A 66 10.92 14.09 -3.90
CA LYS A 66 9.95 13.98 -2.81
C LYS A 66 8.69 14.82 -3.07
N GLY A 67 8.82 16.07 -3.51
CA GLY A 67 7.67 16.95 -3.77
C GLY A 67 6.77 16.48 -4.92
N MET A 68 7.35 15.84 -5.94
CA MET A 68 6.63 15.37 -7.12
C MET A 68 5.94 14.02 -6.89
N VAL A 69 6.55 13.17 -6.05
CA VAL A 69 6.12 11.78 -5.86
C VAL A 69 5.27 11.58 -4.60
N SER A 70 5.48 12.37 -3.54
CA SER A 70 4.77 12.17 -2.27
C SER A 70 3.25 12.30 -2.41
N LYS A 71 2.78 13.31 -3.15
CA LYS A 71 1.34 13.55 -3.31
C LYS A 71 0.66 12.43 -4.13
N PRO A 72 1.14 12.04 -5.32
CA PRO A 72 0.58 10.90 -6.06
C PRO A 72 0.61 9.58 -5.28
N LEU A 73 1.69 9.31 -4.52
CA LEU A 73 1.75 8.10 -3.70
C LEU A 73 0.73 8.13 -2.56
N GLN A 74 0.57 9.26 -1.89
CA GLN A 74 -0.44 9.42 -0.85
C GLN A 74 -1.86 9.20 -1.40
N GLU A 75 -2.20 9.83 -2.52
CA GLU A 75 -3.49 9.65 -3.19
C GLU A 75 -3.72 8.19 -3.63
N GLY A 76 -2.67 7.50 -4.07
CA GLY A 76 -2.72 6.07 -4.40
C GLY A 76 -3.06 5.20 -3.18
N ILE A 77 -2.47 5.51 -2.02
CA ILE A 77 -2.73 4.78 -0.76
C ILE A 77 -4.14 5.04 -0.26
N GLU A 78 -4.61 6.29 -0.32
CA GLU A 78 -5.98 6.65 0.05
C GLU A 78 -7.01 5.88 -0.80
N LYS A 79 -6.80 5.80 -2.12
CA LYS A 79 -7.66 5.00 -3.00
C LYS A 79 -7.66 3.50 -2.66
N ILE A 80 -6.52 2.96 -2.25
CA ILE A 80 -6.45 1.57 -1.78
C ILE A 80 -7.23 1.41 -0.46
N ALA A 81 -7.13 2.36 0.46
CA ALA A 81 -7.89 2.35 1.70
C ALA A 81 -9.40 2.35 1.43
N ASP A 82 -9.87 3.21 0.53
CA ASP A 82 -11.27 3.28 0.13
C ASP A 82 -11.75 1.97 -0.50
N ALA A 83 -10.94 1.40 -1.40
CA ALA A 83 -11.26 0.12 -2.03
C ALA A 83 -11.35 -1.02 -1.00
N LEU A 84 -10.43 -1.07 -0.04
CA LEU A 84 -10.43 -2.06 1.05
C LEU A 84 -11.64 -1.89 1.98
N ALA A 85 -12.07 -0.64 2.25
CA ALA A 85 -13.23 -0.35 3.07
C ALA A 85 -14.56 -0.72 2.39
N MET A 86 -14.58 -0.77 1.05
CA MET A 86 -15.75 -1.19 0.26
C MET A 86 -15.86 -2.70 0.07
N ILE A 87 -14.87 -3.49 0.47
CA ILE A 87 -14.95 -4.95 0.36
C ILE A 87 -16.09 -5.43 1.28
N PRO A 88 -17.14 -6.06 0.72
CA PRO A 88 -18.22 -6.59 1.53
C PRO A 88 -17.68 -7.69 2.44
N PHE A 89 -18.00 -7.60 3.72
CA PHE A 89 -17.76 -8.67 4.67
C PHE A 89 -18.92 -9.67 4.51
N GLU A 90 -18.68 -10.78 3.81
CA GLU A 90 -19.55 -11.97 3.87
C GLU A 90 -19.32 -12.75 5.16
#